data_AF-J9FF64-F1
#
_entry.id   AF-J9FF64-F1
#
_cell.length_a   1.000
_cell.length_b   1.000
_cell.length_c   1.000
_cell.angle_alpha   90.00
_cell.angle_beta   90.00
_cell.angle_gamma   90.00
#
_symmetry.space_group_name_H-M   'P 1'
#
loop_
_entity.id
_entity.type
_entity.pdbx_description
1 polymer ?
#
loop_
_entity_poly.entity_id
_entity_poly.type
_entity_poly.pdbx_seq_one_letter_code
_entity_poly.pdbx_strand_id
1 'polypeptide(L)'
;MKHKIIQYFTLLLLIAGLTACHSESKQAKERRYDFPNILDIAYTPDNQHRCYGWFTDAGSWMGFTIPEKDKWVNGFCGPFSLDMFRRQWMAQSATVVSFSNQTADPFIPDSTCYYPGELYLSAHSKQGTITQRLNFVNATTALLRIET
;
A
#
# COMPACT_ATOMS: atom_id res chain seq x y z
N MET A 1 16.55 40.17 46.73
CA MET A 1 15.74 38.95 46.97
C MET A 1 14.66 38.74 45.91
N LYS A 2 13.85 39.76 45.55
CA LYS A 2 12.77 39.66 44.55
C LYS A 2 13.21 39.14 43.17
N HIS A 3 14.35 39.59 42.63
CA HIS A 3 14.86 39.12 41.34
C HIS A 3 15.24 37.63 41.32
N LYS A 4 15.81 37.10 42.41
CA LYS A 4 16.12 35.67 42.52
C LYS A 4 14.85 34.83 42.54
N ILE A 5 13.81 35.29 43.26
CA ILE A 5 12.50 34.62 43.31
C ILE A 5 11.85 34.58 41.92
N ILE A 6 11.88 35.69 41.18
CA ILE A 6 11.34 35.74 39.80
C ILE A 6 12.11 34.75 38.91
N GLN A 7 13.45 34.74 38.95
CA GLN A 7 14.27 33.82 38.14
C GLN A 7 13.97 32.34 38.42
N TYR A 8 13.79 31.95 39.69
CA TYR A 8 13.40 30.59 40.02
C TYR A 8 12.01 30.24 39.49
N PHE A 9 11.07 31.19 39.54
CA PHE A 9 9.72 31.00 39.02
C PHE A 9 9.72 30.84 37.50
N THR A 10 10.52 31.64 36.77
CA THR A 10 10.66 31.52 35.32
C THR A 10 11.32 30.20 34.92
N LEU A 11 12.33 29.74 35.67
CA LEU A 11 12.99 28.46 35.41
C LEU A 11 12.03 27.28 35.65
N LEU A 12 11.18 27.37 36.67
CA LEU A 12 10.17 26.34 36.97
C LEU A 12 9.09 26.25 35.86
N LEU A 13 8.63 27.41 35.37
CA LEU A 13 7.70 27.50 34.24
C LEU A 13 8.32 26.94 32.94
N LEU A 14 9.61 27.19 32.70
CA LEU A 14 10.32 26.67 31.54
C LEU A 14 10.41 25.13 31.58
N ILE A 15 10.73 24.55 32.73
CA ILE A 15 10.80 23.09 32.92
C ILE A 15 9.40 22.44 32.78
N ALA A 16 8.36 23.09 33.29
CA ALA A 16 6.98 22.64 33.12
C ALA A 16 6.54 22.66 31.65
N GLY A 17 6.93 23.70 30.89
CA GLY A 17 6.66 23.78 29.45
C GLY A 17 7.36 22.69 28.63
N LEU A 18 8.61 22.35 28.97
CA LEU A 18 9.36 21.29 28.28
C LEU A 18 8.80 19.89 28.55
N THR A 19 8.27 19.63 29.75
CA THR A 19 7.70 18.33 30.11
C THR A 19 6.26 18.13 29.60
N ALA A 20 5.51 19.20 29.38
CA ALA A 20 4.18 19.15 28.77
C ALA A 20 4.16 18.78 27.28
N CYS A 21 5.32 18.87 26.61
CA CYS A 21 5.50 18.49 25.20
C CYS A 21 5.89 17.01 25.01
N HIS A 22 5.61 16.15 25.98
CA HIS A 22 5.52 14.71 25.69
C HIS A 22 4.20 14.44 24.99
N SER A 23 4.20 14.59 23.68
CA SER A 23 3.21 13.93 22.83
C SER A 23 3.42 12.43 23.00
N GLU A 24 2.72 11.79 23.94
CA GLU A 24 2.42 10.36 23.81
C GLU A 24 1.65 10.22 22.50
N SER A 25 2.37 9.95 21.41
CA SER A 25 1.77 9.47 20.19
C SER A 25 1.19 8.11 20.52
N LYS A 26 -0.05 8.08 21.03
CA LYS A 26 -0.85 6.86 20.98
C LYS A 26 -0.90 6.50 19.51
N GLN A 27 -0.07 5.54 19.08
CA GLN A 27 -0.20 4.93 17.78
C GLN A 27 -1.64 4.44 17.73
N ALA A 28 -2.48 5.14 16.96
CA ALA A 28 -3.82 4.67 16.70
C ALA A 28 -3.66 3.25 16.15
N LYS A 29 -4.26 2.26 16.83
CA LYS A 29 -4.22 0.87 16.39
C LYS A 29 -4.61 0.84 14.92
N GLU A 30 -3.77 0.25 14.07
CA GLU A 30 -4.04 0.17 12.64
C GLU A 30 -5.35 -0.61 12.41
N ARG A 31 -6.40 0.11 11.98
CA ARG A 31 -7.75 -0.46 11.76
C ARG A 31 -8.00 -0.84 10.30
N ARG A 32 -7.06 -0.55 9.41
CA ARG A 32 -7.15 -0.80 7.97
C ARG A 32 -7.62 -2.23 7.67
N TYR A 33 -7.05 -3.20 8.38
CA TYR A 33 -7.32 -4.62 8.14
C TYR A 33 -8.71 -5.07 8.63
N ASP A 34 -9.45 -4.22 9.36
CA ASP A 34 -10.86 -4.46 9.70
C ASP A 34 -11.78 -4.21 8.48
N PHE A 35 -11.26 -3.61 7.39
CA PHE A 35 -12.03 -3.19 6.21
C PHE A 35 -11.49 -3.79 4.90
N PRO A 36 -11.42 -5.12 4.75
CA PRO A 36 -11.03 -5.73 3.49
C PRO A 36 -12.09 -5.52 2.41
N ASN A 37 -11.65 -5.27 1.17
CA ASN A 37 -12.48 -5.31 -0.04
C ASN A 37 -13.75 -4.46 0.04
N ILE A 38 -13.67 -3.28 0.68
CA ILE A 38 -14.79 -2.31 0.70
C ILE A 38 -15.22 -1.84 -0.70
N LEU A 39 -14.31 -1.98 -1.67
CA LEU A 39 -14.54 -1.74 -3.09
C LEU A 39 -14.04 -2.96 -3.84
N ASP A 40 -14.83 -3.46 -4.78
CA ASP A 40 -14.35 -4.41 -5.78
C ASP A 40 -13.64 -3.63 -6.88
N ILE A 41 -12.31 -3.76 -6.90
CA ILE A 41 -11.45 -3.12 -7.90
C ILE A 41 -10.86 -4.14 -8.87
N ALA A 42 -11.09 -5.44 -8.66
CA ALA A 42 -10.38 -6.51 -9.35
C ALA A 42 -10.58 -6.42 -10.86
N TYR A 43 -9.47 -6.33 -11.60
CA TYR A 43 -9.52 -6.24 -13.05
C TYR A 43 -8.18 -6.65 -13.63
N THR A 44 -8.14 -7.70 -14.44
CA THR A 44 -6.93 -8.07 -15.17
C THR A 44 -6.99 -7.39 -16.54
N PRO A 45 -6.11 -6.41 -16.83
CA PRO A 45 -6.20 -5.64 -18.05
C PRO A 45 -6.23 -6.52 -19.31
N ASP A 46 -7.24 -6.27 -20.13
CA ASP A 46 -7.40 -6.79 -21.47
C ASP A 46 -7.56 -5.64 -22.49
N ASN A 47 -7.61 -5.98 -23.77
CA ASN A 47 -7.76 -5.00 -24.85
C ASN A 47 -9.20 -4.49 -25.01
N GLN A 48 -10.16 -4.99 -24.22
CA GLN A 48 -11.59 -4.77 -24.46
C GLN A 48 -12.15 -3.67 -23.54
N HIS A 49 -11.64 -3.52 -22.32
CA HIS A 49 -12.20 -2.56 -21.36
C HIS A 49 -11.19 -1.51 -20.89
N ARG A 50 -11.66 -0.26 -20.82
CA ARG A 50 -10.83 0.87 -20.41
C ARG A 50 -10.54 0.88 -18.90
N CYS A 51 -11.55 0.68 -18.06
CA CYS A 51 -11.40 0.66 -16.60
C CYS A 51 -12.70 0.18 -15.92
N TYR A 52 -12.55 -0.62 -14.85
CA TYR A 52 -13.59 -0.89 -13.86
C TYR A 52 -13.29 -0.32 -12.46
N GLY A 53 -12.01 -0.15 -12.12
CA GLY A 53 -11.57 0.50 -10.89
C GLY A 53 -10.05 0.35 -10.73
N TRP A 54 -9.41 1.25 -9.98
CA TRP A 54 -8.00 1.14 -9.62
C TRP A 54 -7.77 1.75 -8.25
N PHE A 55 -6.81 1.19 -7.53
CA PHE A 55 -6.21 1.79 -6.36
C PHE A 55 -5.15 2.82 -6.79
N THR A 56 -5.34 4.05 -6.34
CA THR A 56 -4.34 5.12 -6.37
C THR A 56 -4.32 5.80 -5.01
N ASP A 57 -3.16 6.30 -4.61
CA ASP A 57 -2.96 6.97 -3.33
C ASP A 57 -1.88 8.06 -3.47
N ALA A 58 -1.71 8.89 -2.44
CA ALA A 58 -0.74 9.98 -2.36
C ALA A 58 -0.83 10.99 -3.52
N GLY A 59 -2.00 11.12 -4.17
CA GLY A 59 -2.21 11.99 -5.33
C GLY A 59 -1.52 11.51 -6.61
N SER A 60 -1.25 10.20 -6.72
CA SER A 60 -0.54 9.65 -7.86
C SER A 60 -1.38 9.62 -9.15
N TRP A 61 -0.68 9.78 -10.27
CA TRP A 61 -1.22 9.65 -11.63
C TRP A 61 -1.07 8.24 -12.21
N MET A 62 -0.70 7.27 -11.37
CA MET A 62 -0.72 5.84 -11.71
C MET A 62 -1.71 5.09 -10.80
N GLY A 63 -2.40 4.11 -11.37
CA GLY A 63 -3.31 3.23 -10.64
C GLY A 63 -2.91 1.77 -10.77
N PHE A 64 -3.18 0.97 -9.75
CA PHE A 64 -2.98 -0.48 -9.76
C PHE A 64 -4.26 -1.19 -9.35
N THR A 65 -4.35 -2.48 -9.66
CA THR A 65 -5.45 -3.31 -9.17
C THR A 65 -4.98 -4.73 -8.84
N ILE A 66 -5.86 -5.52 -8.25
CA ILE A 66 -5.69 -6.96 -8.05
C ILE A 66 -6.22 -7.72 -9.28
N PRO A 67 -5.65 -8.89 -9.59
CA PRO A 67 -6.11 -9.70 -10.72
C PRO A 67 -7.52 -10.25 -10.50
N GLU A 68 -8.27 -10.40 -11.60
CA GLU A 68 -9.50 -11.18 -11.63
C GLU A 68 -9.20 -12.65 -11.33
N LYS A 69 -10.12 -13.34 -10.64
CA LYS A 69 -9.99 -14.76 -10.30
C LYS A 69 -9.78 -15.62 -11.56
N ASP A 70 -10.52 -15.31 -12.61
CA ASP A 70 -10.58 -16.09 -13.85
C ASP A 70 -9.43 -15.75 -14.81
N LYS A 71 -8.75 -14.63 -14.57
CA LYS A 71 -7.62 -14.13 -15.35
C LYS A 71 -6.43 -13.85 -14.42
N TRP A 72 -6.07 -14.87 -13.65
CA TRP A 72 -5.07 -14.77 -12.58
C TRP A 72 -3.68 -14.41 -13.11
N VAL A 73 -2.98 -13.51 -12.38
CA VAL A 73 -1.55 -13.26 -12.52
C VAL A 73 -0.91 -13.15 -11.13
N ASN A 74 0.31 -13.67 -10.94
CA ASN A 74 1.01 -13.60 -9.65
C ASN A 74 1.71 -12.23 -9.45
N GLY A 75 0.93 -11.15 -9.51
CA GLY A 75 1.37 -9.77 -9.39
C GLY A 75 0.21 -8.80 -9.45
N PHE A 76 0.45 -7.54 -9.10
CA PHE A 76 -0.58 -6.49 -9.18
C PHE A 76 -0.72 -5.95 -10.60
N CYS A 77 -1.97 -5.84 -11.04
CA CYS A 77 -2.29 -5.38 -12.37
C CYS A 77 -2.05 -3.88 -12.56
N GLY A 78 -1.58 -3.49 -13.75
CA GLY A 78 -1.22 -2.11 -14.09
C GLY A 78 0.27 -1.89 -14.40
N PRO A 79 0.75 -0.64 -14.42
CA PRO A 79 0.02 0.57 -14.01
C PRO A 79 -1.00 1.04 -15.05
N PHE A 80 -2.11 1.61 -14.56
CA PHE A 80 -3.02 2.43 -15.35
C PHE A 80 -2.55 3.88 -15.32
N SER A 81 -2.45 4.53 -16.48
CA SER A 81 -2.15 5.96 -16.55
C SER A 81 -3.43 6.77 -16.32
N LEU A 82 -3.44 7.66 -15.32
CA LEU A 82 -4.53 8.60 -15.09
C LEU A 82 -4.40 9.89 -15.90
N ASP A 83 -3.36 10.03 -16.74
CA ASP A 83 -3.19 11.18 -17.63
C ASP A 83 -4.47 11.39 -18.46
N MET A 84 -5.00 12.62 -18.44
CA MET A 84 -6.26 13.00 -19.08
C MET A 84 -6.30 12.61 -20.56
N PHE A 85 -5.17 12.67 -21.26
CA PHE A 85 -5.10 12.36 -22.69
C PHE A 85 -4.72 10.91 -22.99
N ARG A 86 -4.31 10.14 -21.98
CA ARG A 86 -3.72 8.80 -22.14
C ARG A 86 -4.27 7.77 -21.17
N ARG A 87 -5.53 7.93 -20.73
CA ARG A 87 -6.25 7.00 -19.83
C ARG A 87 -6.24 5.57 -20.36
N GLN A 88 -5.21 4.82 -20.02
CA GLN A 88 -4.92 3.50 -20.59
C GLN A 88 -4.08 2.66 -19.63
N TRP A 89 -4.22 1.34 -19.74
CA TRP A 89 -3.31 0.39 -19.12
C TRP A 89 -1.96 0.43 -19.84
N MET A 90 -0.89 0.60 -19.09
CA MET A 90 0.47 0.58 -19.64
C MET A 90 1.03 -0.84 -19.72
N ALA A 91 0.56 -1.73 -18.84
CA ALA A 91 0.87 -3.15 -18.80
C ALA A 91 -0.26 -3.91 -18.13
N GLN A 92 -0.34 -5.23 -18.36
CA GLN A 92 -1.25 -6.10 -17.62
C GLN A 92 -0.83 -6.21 -16.16
N SER A 93 0.47 -6.37 -15.90
CA SER A 93 1.08 -6.35 -14.58
C SER A 93 2.42 -5.63 -14.65
N ALA A 94 2.76 -4.85 -13.62
CA ALA A 94 4.02 -4.11 -13.58
C ALA A 94 5.21 -5.07 -13.39
N THR A 95 4.96 -6.17 -12.66
CA THR A 95 5.90 -7.26 -12.46
C THR A 95 5.14 -8.55 -12.13
N VAL A 96 5.74 -9.70 -12.41
CA VAL A 96 5.23 -11.01 -12.01
C VAL A 96 6.30 -11.68 -11.18
N VAL A 97 5.93 -12.11 -9.97
CA VAL A 97 6.88 -12.64 -8.99
C VAL A 97 6.91 -14.17 -9.07
N SER A 98 8.10 -14.76 -8.98
CA SER A 98 8.30 -16.21 -8.96
C SER A 98 9.60 -16.57 -8.25
N PHE A 99 9.73 -17.83 -7.81
CA PHE A 99 10.99 -18.36 -7.29
C PHE A 99 11.98 -18.60 -8.45
N SER A 100 13.27 -18.34 -8.22
CA SER A 100 14.32 -18.43 -9.25
C SER A 100 14.52 -19.85 -9.80
N ASN A 101 14.27 -20.88 -8.98
CA ASN A 101 14.54 -22.28 -9.30
C ASN A 101 13.36 -22.92 -10.06
N GLN A 102 13.00 -22.32 -11.19
CA GLN A 102 11.85 -22.65 -12.02
C GLN A 102 11.64 -24.16 -12.19
N THR A 103 10.62 -24.67 -11.51
CA THR A 103 9.65 -25.57 -12.13
C THR A 103 8.46 -24.69 -12.46
N ALA A 104 7.85 -24.86 -13.63
CA ALA A 104 6.66 -24.12 -14.08
C ALA A 104 5.40 -24.49 -13.27
N ASP A 105 5.55 -24.68 -11.96
CA ASP A 105 4.44 -24.96 -11.07
C ASP A 105 3.57 -23.69 -11.00
N PRO A 106 2.29 -23.79 -11.35
CA PRO A 106 1.40 -22.66 -11.30
C PRO A 106 1.21 -22.21 -9.85
N PHE A 107 1.24 -20.90 -9.61
CA PHE A 107 0.84 -20.32 -8.34
C PHE A 107 -0.67 -20.37 -8.19
N ILE A 108 -1.13 -20.82 -7.03
CA ILE A 108 -2.55 -20.82 -6.66
C ILE A 108 -2.78 -19.62 -5.73
N PRO A 109 -3.75 -18.74 -6.04
CA PRO A 109 -4.07 -17.61 -5.17
C PRO A 109 -4.62 -18.07 -3.82
N ASP A 110 -4.03 -17.59 -2.73
CA ASP A 110 -4.55 -17.78 -1.37
C ASP A 110 -5.49 -16.65 -0.98
N SER A 111 -5.05 -15.41 -1.24
CA SER A 111 -5.79 -14.21 -0.86
C SER A 111 -5.39 -13.04 -1.74
N THR A 112 -6.38 -12.36 -2.31
CA THR A 112 -6.22 -11.04 -2.95
C THR A 112 -7.18 -10.05 -2.30
N CYS A 113 -6.61 -8.99 -1.74
CA CYS A 113 -7.38 -8.01 -0.99
C CYS A 113 -6.93 -6.59 -1.31
N TYR A 114 -7.92 -5.72 -1.47
CA TYR A 114 -7.77 -4.29 -1.26
C TYR A 114 -8.02 -3.98 0.21
N TYR A 115 -7.09 -3.26 0.82
CA TYR A 115 -7.30 -2.60 2.10
C TYR A 115 -7.18 -1.08 1.89
N PRO A 116 -7.84 -0.23 2.70
CA PRO A 116 -7.76 1.23 2.54
C PRO A 116 -6.33 1.79 2.57
N GLY A 117 -5.69 1.92 1.40
CA GLY A 117 -4.30 2.37 1.21
C GLY A 117 -3.24 1.25 1.07
N GLU A 118 -3.66 0.01 0.75
CA GLU A 118 -2.79 -1.12 0.45
C GLU A 118 -3.45 -2.11 -0.51
N LEU A 119 -2.67 -2.67 -1.44
CA LEU A 119 -3.02 -3.92 -2.11
C LEU A 119 -2.22 -5.07 -1.51
N TYR A 120 -2.91 -6.17 -1.27
CA TYR A 120 -2.35 -7.39 -0.71
C TYR A 120 -2.64 -8.56 -1.65
N LEU A 121 -1.62 -9.39 -1.89
CA LEU A 121 -1.72 -10.61 -2.68
C LEU A 121 -0.86 -11.69 -2.01
N SER A 122 -1.43 -12.88 -1.81
CA SER A 122 -0.71 -14.07 -1.37
C SER A 122 -1.05 -15.22 -2.30
N ALA A 123 -0.04 -15.98 -2.69
CA ALA A 123 -0.20 -17.17 -3.50
C ALA A 123 0.88 -18.20 -3.15
N HIS A 124 0.54 -19.48 -3.25
CA HIS A 124 1.48 -20.56 -2.99
C HIS A 124 1.74 -21.40 -4.23
N SER A 125 2.90 -22.03 -4.23
CA SER A 125 3.31 -23.09 -5.15
C SER A 125 3.92 -24.23 -4.34
N LYS A 126 4.44 -25.27 -5.01
CA LYS A 126 5.14 -26.37 -4.33
C LYS A 126 6.42 -25.92 -3.60
N GLN A 127 7.00 -24.79 -4.01
CA GLN A 127 8.25 -24.26 -3.48
C GLN A 127 8.04 -23.41 -2.23
N GLY A 128 6.83 -22.88 -2.02
CA GLY A 128 6.53 -22.01 -0.88
C GLY A 128 5.39 -21.05 -1.18
N THR A 129 5.15 -20.15 -0.23
CA THR A 129 4.17 -19.07 -0.37
C THR A 129 4.91 -17.77 -0.67
N ILE A 130 4.32 -16.92 -1.51
CA ILE A 130 4.80 -15.56 -1.75
C ILE A 130 3.69 -14.61 -1.35
N THR A 131 4.01 -13.70 -0.43
CA THR A 131 3.17 -12.57 -0.07
C THR A 131 3.71 -11.30 -0.71
N GLN A 132 2.82 -10.52 -1.31
CA GLN A 132 3.11 -9.27 -2.00
C GLN A 132 2.23 -8.16 -1.41
N ARG A 133 2.83 -6.99 -1.14
CA ARG A 133 2.13 -5.79 -0.69
C ARG A 133 2.53 -4.60 -1.55
N LEU A 134 1.54 -3.83 -2.00
CA LEU A 134 1.77 -2.60 -2.75
C LEU A 134 1.15 -1.40 -2.03
N ASN A 135 1.97 -0.40 -1.77
CA ASN A 135 1.57 0.89 -1.19
C ASN A 135 2.21 2.02 -1.99
N PHE A 136 1.61 3.21 -1.95
CA PHE A 136 2.27 4.41 -2.48
C PHE A 136 3.16 5.03 -1.41
N VAL A 137 4.40 5.36 -1.79
CA VAL A 137 5.32 6.13 -0.94
C VAL A 137 5.08 7.62 -1.12
N ASN A 138 4.77 8.04 -2.34
CA ASN A 138 4.44 9.41 -2.72
C ASN A 138 3.70 9.41 -4.08
N ALA A 139 3.38 10.60 -4.60
CA ALA A 139 2.66 10.79 -5.85
C ALA A 139 3.32 10.17 -7.10
N THR A 140 4.62 9.86 -7.05
CA THR A 140 5.39 9.35 -8.20
C THR A 140 5.97 7.96 -7.99
N THR A 141 5.77 7.34 -6.82
CA THR A 141 6.44 6.10 -6.45
C THR A 141 5.50 5.17 -5.71
N ALA A 142 5.27 3.99 -6.28
CA ALA A 142 4.68 2.84 -5.62
C ALA A 142 5.80 1.89 -5.15
N LEU A 143 5.65 1.34 -3.95
CA LEU A 143 6.56 0.37 -3.36
C LEU A 143 5.88 -1.00 -3.37
N LEU A 144 6.55 -1.97 -3.99
CA LEU A 144 6.20 -3.38 -3.92
C LEU A 144 7.11 -4.06 -2.90
N ARG A 145 6.52 -4.66 -1.87
CA ARG A 145 7.20 -5.52 -0.89
C ARG A 145 6.86 -6.97 -1.18
N ILE A 146 7.87 -7.81 -1.19
CA ILE A 146 7.74 -9.25 -1.44
C ILE A 146 8.33 -9.99 -0.24
N GLU A 147 7.57 -10.92 0.29
CA GLU A 147 7.92 -11.79 1.42
C GLU A 147 7.70 -13.25 1.01
N THR A 148 8.57 -14.15 1.45
CA THR A 148 8.57 -15.58 1.15
C THR A 148 8.62 -16.40 2.42
#